data_AF-A0A2E7V1K0-F1
#
_entry.id   AF-A0A2E7V1K0-F1
#
_cell.length_a   1.000
_cell.length_b   1.000
_cell.length_c   1.000
_cell.angle_alpha   90.00
_cell.angle_beta   90.00
_cell.angle_gamma   90.00
#
_symmetry.space_group_name_H-M   'P 1'
#
loop_
_entity.id
_entity.type
_entity.pdbx_description
1 polymer ?
#
loop_
_entity_poly.entity_id
_entity_poly.type
_entity_poly.pdbx_seq_one_letter_code
_entity_poly.pdbx_strand_id
1 'polypeptide(L)'
;MTAAPVPTNLDVPNFEEIVEAFLARDYTGISKFAEHLINEARPVQSLLLSLIGLCRSGNVRRARQLGEISIKRLRPYNPWSAYLIELALGQQEIQSSLAGDMNPTAHCQALFYNAAAKASCGEKLQAIDLLKKAMLINAPCLELYLAHKECEFIENADN
;
A
#
# COMPACT_ATOMS: atom_id res chain seq x y z
N MET A 1 -0.70 43.23 -6.63
CA MET A 1 -1.56 42.05 -6.40
C MET A 1 -0.71 41.00 -5.70
N THR A 2 -0.68 41.02 -4.37
CA THR A 2 0.03 40.03 -3.55
C THR A 2 -0.91 38.87 -3.30
N ALA A 3 -0.64 37.72 -3.91
CA ALA A 3 -1.34 36.49 -3.59
C ALA A 3 -1.06 36.16 -2.11
N ALA A 4 -2.12 36.04 -1.31
CA ALA A 4 -2.01 35.56 0.06
C ALA A 4 -1.47 34.11 0.04
N PRO A 5 -0.57 33.74 0.96
CA PRO A 5 -0.15 32.36 1.09
C PRO A 5 -1.37 31.53 1.50
N VAL A 6 -1.76 30.59 0.65
CA VAL A 6 -2.78 29.60 0.99
C VAL A 6 -2.21 28.76 2.16
N PRO A 7 -2.88 28.68 3.31
CA PRO A 7 -2.42 27.84 4.40
C PRO A 7 -2.53 26.38 3.95
N THR A 8 -1.41 25.77 3.57
CA THR A 8 -1.29 24.32 3.34
C THR A 8 -1.06 23.61 4.67
N ASN A 9 -1.93 23.83 5.66
CA ASN A 9 -2.03 22.91 6.80
C ASN A 9 -3.01 21.81 6.36
N LEU A 10 -2.54 20.91 5.52
CA LEU A 10 -3.11 19.57 5.53
C LEU A 10 -2.67 18.98 6.86
N ASP A 11 -3.58 18.90 7.84
CA ASP A 11 -3.36 18.05 9.01
C ASP A 11 -3.15 16.63 8.48
N VAL A 12 -1.88 16.21 8.40
CA VAL A 12 -1.52 14.89 7.90
C VAL A 12 -2.03 13.89 8.94
N PRO A 13 -2.99 13.03 8.58
CA PRO A 13 -3.65 12.15 9.53
C PRO A 13 -2.63 11.26 10.23
N ASN A 14 -2.96 10.84 11.44
CA ASN A 14 -2.16 9.86 12.14
C ASN A 14 -2.22 8.50 11.41
N PHE A 15 -1.40 7.54 11.86
CA PHE A 15 -1.29 6.27 11.17
C PHE A 15 -2.61 5.48 11.20
N GLU A 16 -3.28 5.51 12.35
CA GLU A 16 -4.54 4.84 12.62
C GLU A 16 -5.65 5.34 11.69
N GLU A 17 -5.77 6.65 11.50
CA GLU A 17 -6.72 7.30 10.59
C GLU A 17 -6.51 6.87 9.13
N ILE A 18 -5.26 6.68 8.69
CA ILE A 18 -4.96 6.18 7.34
C ILE A 18 -5.43 4.73 7.20
N VAL A 19 -5.20 3.89 8.22
CA VAL A 19 -5.63 2.49 8.23
C VAL A 19 -7.15 2.39 8.22
N GLU A 20 -7.83 3.16 9.08
CA GLU A 20 -9.29 3.21 9.16
C GLU A 20 -9.92 3.68 7.85
N ALA A 21 -9.39 4.73 7.24
CA ALA A 21 -9.88 5.22 5.95
C ALA A 21 -9.65 4.21 4.83
N PHE A 22 -8.53 3.47 4.84
CA PHE A 22 -8.31 2.36 3.90
C PHE A 22 -9.35 1.25 4.07
N LEU A 23 -9.63 0.84 5.32
CA LEU A 23 -10.65 -0.16 5.64
C LEU A 23 -12.06 0.29 5.26
N ALA A 24 -12.36 1.58 5.42
CA ALA A 24 -13.61 2.21 5.01
C ALA A 24 -13.72 2.42 3.49
N ARG A 25 -12.70 2.03 2.71
CA ARG A 25 -12.64 2.19 1.24
C ARG A 25 -12.62 3.65 0.80
N ASP A 26 -12.25 4.57 1.68
CA ASP A 26 -12.06 5.98 1.34
C ASP A 26 -10.71 6.20 0.65
N TYR A 27 -10.56 5.58 -0.52
CA TYR A 27 -9.35 5.66 -1.34
C TYR A 27 -9.07 7.10 -1.81
N THR A 28 -10.12 7.89 -2.02
CA THR A 28 -10.03 9.31 -2.36
C THR A 28 -9.51 10.13 -1.18
N GLY A 29 -9.92 9.83 0.05
CA GLY A 29 -9.41 10.46 1.26
C GLY A 29 -7.93 10.15 1.48
N ILE A 30 -7.56 8.87 1.55
CA ILE A 30 -6.17 8.47 1.84
C ILE A 30 -5.16 8.87 0.76
N SER A 31 -5.59 9.01 -0.50
CA SER A 31 -4.70 9.34 -1.62
C SER A 31 -4.13 10.76 -1.54
N LYS A 32 -4.83 11.69 -0.87
CA LYS A 32 -4.39 13.09 -0.71
C LYS A 32 -3.10 13.22 0.10
N PHE A 33 -2.80 12.23 0.93
CA PHE A 33 -1.65 12.27 1.82
C PHE A 33 -0.37 11.69 1.20
N ALA A 34 -0.48 10.99 0.06
CA ALA A 34 0.66 10.34 -0.57
C ALA A 34 1.82 11.30 -0.81
N GLU A 35 1.56 12.52 -1.28
CA GLU A 35 2.60 13.51 -1.56
C GLU A 35 3.28 14.07 -0.29
N HIS A 36 2.53 14.20 0.80
CA HIS A 36 3.07 14.67 2.09
C HIS A 36 3.94 13.58 2.74
N LEU A 37 3.46 12.34 2.72
CA LEU A 37 4.11 11.19 3.36
C LEU A 37 5.45 10.79 2.74
N ILE A 38 5.75 11.19 1.50
CA ILE A 38 7.07 10.97 0.89
C ILE A 38 8.18 11.68 1.67
N ASN A 39 7.84 12.81 2.29
CA ASN A 39 8.82 13.70 2.90
C ASN A 39 8.97 13.50 4.41
N GLU A 40 8.02 12.82 5.05
CA GLU A 40 7.96 12.68 6.50
C GLU A 40 8.55 11.36 7.03
N ALA A 41 9.09 11.40 8.24
CA ALA A 41 9.52 10.21 8.97
C ALA A 41 8.29 9.52 9.59
N ARG A 42 7.58 8.72 8.79
CA ARG A 42 6.40 7.95 9.21
C ARG A 42 6.54 6.46 8.87
N PRO A 43 5.71 5.58 9.45
CA PRO A 43 5.65 4.18 9.02
C PRO A 43 5.44 4.10 7.50
N VAL A 44 6.24 3.27 6.81
CA VAL A 44 6.14 3.11 5.35
C VAL A 44 4.74 2.65 4.93
N GLN A 45 4.04 1.94 5.80
CA GLN A 45 2.66 1.50 5.60
C GLN A 45 1.72 2.67 5.32
N SER A 46 1.90 3.84 5.96
CA SER A 46 1.12 5.03 5.64
C SER A 46 1.24 5.40 4.15
N LEU A 47 2.47 5.47 3.66
CA LEU A 47 2.75 5.78 2.26
C LEU A 47 2.20 4.69 1.33
N LEU A 48 2.42 3.41 1.65
CA LEU A 48 1.93 2.28 0.84
C LEU A 48 0.41 2.29 0.71
N LEU A 49 -0.33 2.49 1.80
CA LEU A 49 -1.80 2.56 1.77
C LEU A 49 -2.28 3.78 0.98
N SER A 50 -1.64 4.94 1.10
CA SER A 50 -1.96 6.12 0.29
C SER A 50 -1.66 5.91 -1.21
N LEU A 51 -0.57 5.21 -1.55
CA LEU A 51 -0.24 4.84 -2.93
C LEU A 51 -1.25 3.85 -3.52
N ILE A 52 -1.66 2.84 -2.74
CA ILE A 52 -2.74 1.93 -3.14
C ILE A 52 -4.04 2.71 -3.33
N GLY A 53 -4.36 3.65 -2.43
CA GLY A 53 -5.50 4.55 -2.57
C GLY A 53 -5.51 5.31 -3.90
N LEU A 54 -4.36 5.86 -4.31
CA LEU A 54 -4.22 6.48 -5.63
C LEU A 54 -4.48 5.49 -6.77
N CYS A 55 -3.97 4.26 -6.69
CA CYS A 55 -4.24 3.24 -7.71
C CYS A 55 -5.75 2.92 -7.79
N ARG A 56 -6.40 2.69 -6.64
CA ARG A 56 -7.82 2.34 -6.53
C ARG A 56 -8.76 3.47 -6.93
N SER A 57 -8.32 4.73 -6.79
CA SER A 57 -9.07 5.89 -7.25
C SER A 57 -8.82 6.24 -8.73
N GLY A 58 -8.13 5.37 -9.49
CA GLY A 58 -7.82 5.60 -10.92
C GLY A 58 -6.62 6.50 -11.19
N ASN A 59 -5.93 7.01 -10.16
CA ASN A 59 -4.76 7.89 -10.27
C ASN A 59 -3.43 7.13 -10.39
N VAL A 60 -3.42 6.02 -11.15
CA VAL A 60 -2.27 5.08 -11.26
C VAL A 60 -0.99 5.78 -11.70
N ARG A 61 -1.07 6.72 -12.66
CA ARG A 61 0.10 7.48 -13.13
C ARG A 61 0.75 8.27 -11.99
N ARG A 62 -0.07 8.91 -11.14
CA ARG A 62 0.41 9.69 -10.01
C ARG A 62 1.00 8.77 -8.93
N ALA A 63 0.36 7.64 -8.65
CA ALA A 63 0.89 6.62 -7.74
C ALA A 63 2.30 6.16 -8.16
N ARG A 64 2.50 5.87 -9.45
CA ARG A 64 3.81 5.49 -9.99
C ARG A 64 4.87 6.57 -9.82
N GLN A 65 4.55 7.82 -10.17
CA GLN A 65 5.48 8.94 -9.99
C GLN A 65 5.93 9.12 -8.54
N LEU A 66 4.98 9.10 -7.60
CA LEU A 66 5.25 9.24 -6.18
C LEU A 66 6.00 8.02 -5.61
N GLY A 67 5.66 6.82 -6.11
CA GLY A 67 6.36 5.58 -5.81
C GLY A 67 7.82 5.62 -6.22
N GLU A 68 8.13 6.03 -7.46
CA GLU A 68 9.50 6.12 -7.97
C GLU A 68 10.39 7.06 -7.14
N ILE A 69 9.84 8.21 -6.75
CA ILE A 69 10.53 9.16 -5.85
C ILE A 69 10.85 8.47 -4.51
N SER A 70 9.87 7.78 -3.94
CA SER A 70 9.99 7.09 -2.65
C SER A 70 10.98 5.94 -2.71
N ILE A 71 10.91 5.11 -3.75
CA ILE A 71 11.82 3.99 -4.02
C ILE A 71 13.26 4.50 -4.09
N LYS A 72 13.52 5.55 -4.89
CA LYS A 72 14.86 6.12 -5.05
C LYS A 72 15.43 6.63 -3.72
N ARG A 73 14.58 7.22 -2.87
CA ARG A 73 14.97 7.72 -1.55
C ARG A 73 15.22 6.58 -0.55
N LEU A 74 14.33 5.59 -0.51
CA LEU A 74 14.35 4.52 0.50
C LEU A 74 15.40 3.46 0.20
N ARG A 75 15.64 3.12 -1.08
CA ARG A 75 16.47 1.97 -1.46
C ARG A 75 17.85 1.91 -0.79
N PRO A 76 18.61 3.00 -0.60
CA PRO A 76 19.92 2.94 0.07
C PRO A 76 19.85 2.63 1.56
N TYR A 77 18.73 2.92 2.23
CA TYR A 77 18.61 2.88 3.69
C TYR A 77 17.62 1.84 4.19
N ASN A 78 16.61 1.53 3.37
CA ASN A 78 15.51 0.62 3.66
C ASN A 78 15.06 -0.07 2.36
N PRO A 79 15.88 -1.00 1.82
CA PRO A 79 15.59 -1.68 0.56
C PRO A 79 14.31 -2.52 0.62
N TRP A 80 13.96 -3.06 1.79
CA TRP A 80 12.70 -3.80 1.99
C TRP A 80 11.47 -2.92 1.73
N SER A 81 11.44 -1.72 2.30
CA SER A 81 10.35 -0.77 2.08
C SER A 81 10.23 -0.34 0.62
N ALA A 82 11.36 -0.13 -0.06
CA ALA A 82 11.36 0.16 -1.50
C ALA A 82 10.76 -1.00 -2.30
N TYR A 83 11.13 -2.24 -1.97
CA TYR A 83 10.57 -3.44 -2.59
C TYR A 83 9.06 -3.57 -2.37
N LEU A 84 8.56 -3.29 -1.16
CA LEU A 84 7.12 -3.30 -0.88
C LEU A 84 6.35 -2.27 -1.73
N ILE A 85 6.96 -1.10 -2.00
CA ILE A 85 6.36 -0.09 -2.88
C ILE A 85 6.29 -0.60 -4.32
N GLU A 86 7.36 -1.25 -4.81
CA GLU A 86 7.38 -1.86 -6.15
C GLU A 86 6.29 -2.93 -6.29
N LEU A 87 6.09 -3.77 -5.27
CA LEU A 87 5.00 -4.74 -5.22
C LEU A 87 3.62 -4.06 -5.25
N ALA A 88 3.39 -3.07 -4.37
CA ALA A 88 2.10 -2.38 -4.25
C ALA A 88 1.68 -1.64 -5.51
N LEU A 89 2.64 -1.24 -6.34
CA LEU A 89 2.41 -0.56 -7.63
C LEU A 89 2.39 -1.52 -8.82
N GLY A 90 2.55 -2.83 -8.60
CA GLY A 90 2.62 -3.84 -9.65
C GLY A 90 3.83 -3.68 -10.57
N GLN A 91 4.91 -3.05 -10.09
CA GLN A 91 6.15 -2.86 -10.83
C GLN A 91 7.07 -4.09 -10.70
N GLN A 92 6.82 -4.93 -9.71
CA GLN A 92 7.56 -6.15 -9.45
C GLN A 92 6.61 -7.25 -8.95
N GLU A 93 6.99 -8.50 -9.17
CA GLU A 93 6.33 -9.67 -8.58
C GLU A 93 7.18 -10.27 -7.45
N ILE A 94 6.56 -11.16 -6.66
CA ILE A 94 7.27 -11.88 -5.60
C ILE A 94 8.30 -12.80 -6.27
N GLN A 95 9.59 -12.54 -6.04
CA GLN A 95 10.64 -13.37 -6.61
C GLN A 95 10.75 -14.66 -5.80
N SER A 96 10.79 -15.81 -6.49
CA SER A 96 10.93 -17.13 -5.86
C SER A 96 12.23 -17.26 -5.05
N SER A 97 13.29 -16.53 -5.41
CA SER A 97 14.57 -16.49 -4.69
C SER A 97 14.48 -15.80 -3.32
N LEU A 98 13.52 -14.90 -3.11
CA LEU A 98 13.30 -14.22 -1.82
C LEU A 98 12.45 -15.06 -0.87
N ALA A 99 11.62 -15.97 -1.39
CA ALA A 99 10.64 -16.71 -0.60
C ALA A 99 11.23 -17.67 0.45
N GLY A 100 12.46 -18.16 0.25
CA GLY A 100 13.12 -19.10 1.16
C GLY A 100 13.78 -18.46 2.39
N ASP A 101 14.22 -17.21 2.28
CA ASP A 101 15.00 -16.51 3.32
C ASP A 101 14.19 -15.45 4.08
N MET A 102 12.94 -15.22 3.69
CA MET A 102 12.09 -14.21 4.30
C MET A 102 11.50 -14.69 5.63
N ASN A 103 11.57 -13.82 6.64
CA ASN A 103 10.83 -14.06 7.88
C ASN A 103 9.30 -14.02 7.63
N PRO A 104 8.48 -14.62 8.51
CA PRO A 104 7.03 -14.70 8.31
C PRO A 104 6.36 -13.34 8.08
N THR A 105 6.76 -12.29 8.82
CA THR A 105 6.21 -10.94 8.65
C THR A 105 6.50 -10.38 7.26
N ALA A 106 7.73 -10.49 6.78
CA ALA A 106 8.12 -10.04 5.46
C ALA A 106 7.33 -10.79 4.37
N HIS A 107 7.12 -12.10 4.55
CA HIS A 107 6.33 -12.91 3.61
C HIS A 107 4.86 -12.48 3.57
N CYS A 108 4.24 -12.27 4.73
CA CYS A 108 2.88 -11.76 4.82
C CYS A 108 2.75 -10.39 4.14
N GLN A 109 3.70 -9.48 4.38
CA GLN A 109 3.74 -8.16 3.76
C GLN A 109 3.83 -8.24 2.23
N ALA A 110 4.77 -9.01 1.69
CA ALA A 110 4.95 -9.14 0.25
C ALA A 110 3.69 -9.69 -0.44
N LEU A 111 3.07 -10.71 0.16
CA LEU A 111 1.82 -11.27 -0.35
C LEU A 111 0.68 -10.25 -0.33
N PHE A 112 0.52 -9.50 0.75
CA PHE A 112 -0.50 -8.46 0.87
C PHE A 112 -0.31 -7.35 -0.17
N TYR A 113 0.89 -6.78 -0.29
CA TYR A 113 1.13 -5.67 -1.22
C TYR A 113 1.03 -6.10 -2.69
N ASN A 114 1.46 -7.33 -3.03
CA ASN A 114 1.21 -7.87 -4.36
C ASN A 114 -0.30 -8.07 -4.61
N ALA A 115 -1.04 -8.61 -3.64
CA ALA A 115 -2.49 -8.73 -3.75
C ALA A 115 -3.17 -7.37 -3.97
N ALA A 116 -2.73 -6.33 -3.26
CA ALA A 116 -3.27 -4.98 -3.41
C ALA A 116 -3.06 -4.43 -4.83
N ALA A 117 -1.92 -4.72 -5.46
CA ALA A 117 -1.68 -4.37 -6.86
C ALA A 117 -2.61 -5.14 -7.81
N LYS A 118 -2.72 -6.47 -7.65
CA LYS A 118 -3.65 -7.31 -8.45
C LYS A 118 -5.08 -6.82 -8.35
N ALA A 119 -5.54 -6.52 -7.14
CA ALA A 119 -6.87 -6.00 -6.91
C ALA A 119 -7.07 -4.58 -7.49
N SER A 120 -6.02 -3.75 -7.52
CA SER A 120 -6.06 -2.44 -8.18
C SER A 120 -6.15 -2.54 -9.71
N CYS A 121 -5.63 -3.61 -10.29
CA CYS A 121 -5.75 -3.93 -11.72
C CYS A 121 -7.04 -4.68 -12.08
N GLY A 122 -7.92 -4.97 -11.11
CA GLY A 122 -9.14 -5.74 -11.34
C GLY A 122 -8.92 -7.27 -11.41
N GLU A 123 -7.73 -7.77 -11.12
CA GLU A 123 -7.37 -9.20 -11.11
C GLU A 123 -7.84 -9.87 -9.80
N LYS A 124 -9.17 -9.86 -9.56
CA LYS A 124 -9.78 -10.26 -8.28
C LYS A 124 -9.37 -11.65 -7.80
N LEU A 125 -9.44 -12.66 -8.66
CA LEU A 125 -9.12 -14.04 -8.30
C LEU A 125 -7.67 -14.21 -7.84
N GLN A 126 -6.73 -13.54 -8.52
CA GLN A 126 -5.32 -13.56 -8.13
C GLN A 126 -5.09 -12.82 -6.80
N ALA A 127 -5.79 -11.69 -6.60
CA ALA A 127 -5.72 -10.98 -5.33
C ALA A 127 -6.22 -11.85 -4.16
N ILE A 128 -7.37 -12.51 -4.31
CA ILE A 128 -7.93 -13.42 -3.29
C ILE A 128 -6.95 -14.55 -2.96
N ASP A 129 -6.36 -15.19 -3.97
CA ASP A 129 -5.38 -16.27 -3.76
C ASP A 129 -4.16 -15.80 -2.95
N LEU A 130 -3.61 -14.62 -3.29
CA LEU A 130 -2.50 -14.03 -2.56
C LEU A 130 -2.86 -13.64 -1.12
N LEU A 131 -4.06 -13.09 -0.90
CA LEU A 131 -4.55 -12.74 0.44
C LEU A 131 -4.73 -14.01 1.30
N LYS A 132 -5.28 -15.08 0.73
CA LYS A 132 -5.39 -16.38 1.42
C LYS A 132 -4.03 -16.94 1.81
N LYS A 133 -3.04 -16.84 0.93
CA LYS A 133 -1.66 -17.20 1.27
C LYS A 133 -1.10 -16.33 2.39
N ALA A 134 -1.34 -15.01 2.38
CA ALA A 134 -0.89 -14.10 3.44
C ALA A 134 -1.50 -14.47 4.81
N MET A 135 -2.79 -14.82 4.83
CA MET A 135 -3.49 -15.25 6.04
C MET A 135 -2.93 -16.56 6.61
N LEU A 136 -2.55 -17.51 5.76
CA LEU A 136 -1.94 -18.78 6.19
C LEU A 136 -0.58 -18.61 6.87
N ILE A 137 0.17 -17.53 6.57
CA ILE A 137 1.43 -17.23 7.24
C ILE A 137 1.21 -16.92 8.73
N ASN A 138 0.05 -16.35 9.09
CA ASN A 138 -0.32 -16.00 10.46
C ASN A 138 0.76 -15.18 11.22
N ALA A 139 1.42 -14.26 10.51
CA ALA A 139 2.42 -13.38 11.11
C ALA A 139 1.76 -12.26 11.93
N PRO A 140 2.33 -11.85 13.07
CA PRO A 140 1.78 -10.77 13.90
C PRO A 140 2.08 -9.38 13.27
N CYS A 141 1.46 -9.07 12.14
CA CYS A 141 1.62 -7.80 11.43
C CYS A 141 0.26 -7.19 11.03
N LEU A 142 0.28 -5.89 10.74
CA LEU A 142 -0.89 -5.17 10.25
C LEU A 142 -1.44 -5.80 8.96
N GLU A 143 -0.54 -6.22 8.06
CA GLU A 143 -0.92 -6.78 6.77
C GLU A 143 -1.73 -8.07 6.89
N LEU A 144 -1.57 -8.86 7.97
CA LEU A 144 -2.46 -10.00 8.24
C LEU A 144 -3.90 -9.53 8.47
N TYR A 145 -4.10 -8.52 9.32
CA TYR A 145 -5.42 -7.96 9.60
C TYR A 145 -6.04 -7.34 8.33
N LEU A 146 -5.26 -6.58 7.57
CA LEU A 146 -5.70 -6.02 6.30
C LEU A 146 -6.03 -7.10 5.27
N ALA A 147 -5.28 -8.22 5.25
CA ALA A 147 -5.53 -9.32 4.34
C ALA A 147 -6.91 -9.95 4.56
N HIS A 148 -7.29 -10.17 5.83
CA HIS A 148 -8.64 -10.65 6.16
C HIS A 148 -9.72 -9.69 5.64
N LYS A 149 -9.57 -8.39 5.88
CA LYS A 149 -10.56 -7.37 5.52
C LYS A 149 -10.66 -7.13 4.01
N GLU A 150 -9.53 -7.14 3.31
CA GLU A 150 -9.52 -7.08 1.84
C GLU A 150 -10.15 -8.32 1.22
N CYS A 151 -9.84 -9.52 1.71
CA CYS A 151 -10.38 -10.76 1.17
C CYS A 151 -11.90 -10.81 1.31
N GLU A 152 -12.40 -10.53 2.51
CA GLU A 152 -13.84 -10.44 2.82
C GLU A 152 -14.54 -9.43 1.90
N PHE A 153 -13.94 -8.26 1.68
CA PHE A 153 -14.52 -7.24 0.80
C PHE A 153 -14.57 -7.68 -0.66
N ILE A 154 -13.47 -8.23 -1.21
CA ILE A 154 -13.41 -8.62 -2.62
C ILE A 154 -14.38 -9.78 -2.90
N GLU A 155 -14.47 -10.77 -2.00
CA GLU A 155 -15.39 -11.90 -2.13
C GLU A 155 -16.86 -11.47 -2.06
N ASN A 156 -17.20 -10.45 -1.27
CA ASN A 156 -18.58 -9.96 -1.13
C ASN A 156 -18.98 -8.95 -2.21
N ALA A 157 -18.04 -8.28 -2.87
CA ALA A 157 -18.33 -7.31 -3.93
C ALA A 157 -18.84 -7.94 -5.25
N ASP A 158 -18.85 -9.27 -5.35
CA ASP A 158 -19.38 -10.05 -6.49
C ASP A 158 -20.71 -10.76 -6.18
N ASN A 159 -21.27 -10.57 -4.98
CA ASN A 159 -22.62 -11.03 -4.59
C ASN A 159 -23.64 -9.88 -4.68
#